data_AF-A0AAU6DSQ2-F1
#
_entry.id   AF-A0AAU6DSQ2-F1
#
_cell.length_a   1.000
_cell.length_b   1.000
_cell.length_c   1.000
_cell.angle_alpha   90.00
_cell.angle_beta   90.00
_cell.angle_gamma   90.00
#
_symmetry.space_group_name_H-M   'P 1'
#
loop_
_entity.id
_entity.type
_entity.pdbx_description
1 polymer ?
#
loop_
_entity_poly.entity_id
_entity_poly.type
_entity_poly.pdbx_seq_one_letter_code
_entity_poly.pdbx_strand_id
1 'polypeptide(L)' 'MHRVAVLSARSWGTVFATVLAEAGNEIVLHGRRSDIADAINVRHENPDYLPGVRLADLVTATTAAEAGGC' A
#
# COMPACT_ATOMS: atom_id res chain seq x y z
N MET A 1 2.33 -13.56 -10.83
CA MET A 1 2.75 -12.22 -10.40
C MET A 1 1.83 -11.22 -11.07
N HIS A 2 0.98 -10.56 -10.29
CA HIS A 2 0.04 -9.56 -10.78
C HIS A 2 0.30 -8.22 -10.10
N ARG A 3 -0.02 -7.13 -10.81
CA ARG A 3 -0.04 -5.79 -10.24
C ARG A 3 -1.46 -5.48 -9.76
N VAL A 4 -1.61 -5.17 -8.47
CA VAL A 4 -2.90 -4.97 -7.82
C VAL A 4 -2.98 -3.57 -7.22
N ALA A 5 -4.04 -2.85 -7.53
CA ALA A 5 -4.36 -1.58 -6.88
C ALA A 5 -5.33 -1.82 -5.71
N VAL A 6 -4.96 -1.37 -4.52
CA VAL A 6 -5.84 -1.38 -3.34
C VAL A 6 -6.27 0.05 -3.05
N LEU A 7 -7.54 0.37 -3.29
CA LEU A 7 -8.07 1.74 -3.28
C LEU A 7 -8.32 2.33 -1.87
N SER A 8 -7.61 1.82 -0.86
CA SER A 8 -7.72 2.26 0.53
C SER A 8 -6.40 2.06 1.27
N ALA A 9 -5.68 3.14 1.58
CA ALA A 9 -4.48 3.12 2.43
C ALA A 9 -4.80 3.15 3.94
N ARG A 10 -6.00 2.71 4.35
CA ARG A 10 -6.41 2.62 5.77
C ARG A 10 -6.20 1.20 6.30
N SER A 11 -6.59 0.95 7.55
CA SER A 11 -6.25 -0.28 8.29
C SER A 11 -6.53 -1.56 7.49
N TRP A 12 -7.78 -1.79 7.07
CA TRP A 12 -8.12 -3.00 6.31
C TRP A 12 -7.46 -3.10 4.93
N GLY A 13 -7.30 -1.98 4.22
CA GLY A 13 -6.63 -2.00 2.92
C GLY A 13 -5.12 -2.26 3.05
N THR A 14 -4.51 -1.78 4.14
CA THR A 14 -3.11 -2.06 4.47
C THR A 14 -2.93 -3.55 4.83
N VAL A 15 -3.80 -4.11 5.67
CA VAL A 15 -3.77 -5.55 6.00
C VAL A 15 -3.95 -6.41 4.74
N PHE A 16 -4.91 -6.06 3.89
CA PHE A 16 -5.16 -6.81 2.65
C PHE A 16 -3.98 -6.72 1.68
N ALA A 17 -3.35 -5.55 1.57
CA ALA A 17 -2.12 -5.36 0.79
C ALA A 17 -0.99 -6.27 1.28
N THR A 18 -0.81 -6.41 2.60
CA THR A 18 0.19 -7.33 3.18
C THR A 18 -0.06 -8.76 2.74
N VAL A 19 -1.29 -9.27 2.87
CA VAL A 19 -1.64 -10.64 2.49
C VAL A 19 -1.41 -10.88 0.98
N LEU A 20 -1.78 -9.92 0.13
CA LEU A 20 -1.56 -10.02 -1.31
C LEU A 20 -0.07 -10.00 -1.68
N ALA A 21 0.73 -9.22 -0.97
CA ALA A 21 2.17 -9.12 -1.18
C ALA A 21 2.90 -10.39 -0.73
N GLU A 22 2.47 -11.00 0.39
CA GLU A 22 2.95 -12.33 0.82
C GLU A 22 2.64 -13.42 -0.20
N ALA A 23 1.54 -13.29 -0.94
CA ALA A 23 1.22 -14.16 -2.08
C ALA A 23 2.05 -13.85 -3.35
N GLY A 24 3.03 -12.94 -3.29
CA GLY A 24 3.97 -12.62 -4.37
C GLY A 24 3.41 -11.66 -5.43
N ASN A 25 2.45 -10.81 -5.08
CA ASN A 25 1.93 -9.77 -5.97
C ASN A 25 2.58 -8.42 -5.69
N GLU A 26 2.56 -7.54 -6.68
CA GLU A 26 2.99 -6.14 -6.55
C GLU A 26 1.77 -5.27 -6.24
N ILE A 27 1.80 -4.56 -5.10
CA ILE A 27 0.63 -3.83 -4.60
C ILE A 27 0.91 -2.34 -4.64
N VAL A 28 -0.07 -1.58 -5.13
CA VAL A 28 -0.13 -0.12 -5.01
C VAL A 28 -1.33 0.26 -4.15
N LEU A 29 -1.07 0.76 -2.94
CA LEU A 29 -2.07 1.35 -2.06
C LEU A 29 -2.39 2.77 -2.51
N HIS A 30 -3.65 3.03 -2.82
CA HIS A 30 -4.10 4.38 -3.12
C HIS A 30 -4.68 5.03 -1.86
N GLY A 31 -4.05 6.14 -1.44
CA GLY A 31 -4.43 6.93 -0.28
C GLY A 31 -4.65 8.39 -0.66
N ARG A 32 -5.26 9.18 0.23
CA ARG A 32 -5.42 10.64 0.02
C ARG A 32 -4.36 11.47 0.73
N ARG A 33 -3.58 10.83 1.59
CA ARG A 33 -2.64 11.44 2.52
C ARG A 33 -1.22 11.14 2.06
N SER A 34 -0.48 12.17 1.65
CA SER A 34 0.88 12.02 1.14
C SER A 34 1.84 11.54 2.23
N ASP A 35 1.66 12.01 3.47
CA ASP A 35 2.45 11.60 4.63
C ASP A 35 2.37 10.09 4.88
N ILE A 36 1.20 9.48 4.67
CA ILE A 36 1.03 8.02 4.76
C ILE A 36 1.69 7.32 3.57
N ALA A 37 1.54 7.85 2.37
CA ALA A 37 2.17 7.26 1.19
C ALA A 37 3.70 7.28 1.32
N ASP A 38 4.26 8.39 1.81
CA ASP A 38 5.70 8.54 2.09
C ASP A 38 6.16 7.58 3.18
N ALA A 39 5.41 7.45 4.28
CA ALA A 39 5.73 6.48 5.34
C ALA A 39 5.78 5.04 4.80
N ILE A 40 4.80 4.65 3.97
CA ILE A 40 4.78 3.33 3.35
C ILE A 40 5.98 3.15 2.40
N ASN A 41 6.25 4.13 1.53
CA ASN A 41 7.30 4.00 0.51
C ASN A 41 8.72 4.07 1.07
N VAL A 42 8.95 4.84 2.16
CA VAL A 42 10.29 5.06 2.71
C VAL A 42 10.56 4.13 3.90
N ARG A 43 9.56 3.92 4.75
CA ARG A 43 9.73 3.18 6.01
C ARG A 43 9.14 1.78 5.94
N HIS A 44 8.40 1.46 4.89
CA HIS A 44 7.63 0.22 4.77
C HIS A 44 6.73 0.00 6.00
N GLU A 45 6.04 1.05 6.44
CA GLU A 45 5.12 1.00 7.58
C GLU A 45 3.97 1.99 7.36
N ASN A 46 2.77 1.63 7.83
CA ASN A 46 1.64 2.54 7.94
C ASN A 46 1.33 2.80 9.42
N PRO A 47 2.08 3.69 10.10
CA PRO A 47 2.02 3.82 11.56
C PRO A 47 0.64 4.25 12.07
N ASP A 48 -0.12 4.98 11.25
CA ASP A 48 -1.45 5.49 11.60
C ASP A 48 -2.53 4.40 11.61
N TYR A 49 -2.37 3.36 10.79
CA TYR A 49 -3.43 2.40 10.51
C TYR A 49 -3.05 0.93 10.75
N LEU A 50 -1.74 0.64 10.86
CA LEU A 50 -1.18 -0.66 11.21
C LEU A 50 0.20 -0.49 11.89
N PRO A 51 0.24 0.11 13.10
CA PRO A 51 1.50 0.41 13.79
C PRO A 51 2.29 -0.85 14.15
N GLY A 52 3.61 -0.78 13.98
CA GLY A 52 4.54 -1.86 14.36
C GLY A 52 4.60 -3.02 13.37
N VAL A 53 3.89 -2.96 12.25
CA VAL A 53 3.95 -3.97 11.19
C VAL A 53 4.76 -3.46 10.02
N ARG A 54 5.87 -4.13 9.72
CA ARG A 54 6.64 -3.87 8.51
C ARG A 54 5.91 -4.46 7.30
N LEU A 55 5.63 -3.63 6.31
CA LEU A 55 5.08 -4.02 5.01
C LEU A 55 6.18 -4.64 4.14
N ALA A 56 5.79 -5.57 3.27
CA ALA A 56 6.71 -6.13 2.28
C ALA A 56 7.16 -5.05 1.29
N ASP A 57 8.36 -5.19 0.73
CA ASP A 57 8.92 -4.22 -0.24
C ASP A 57 8.09 -4.16 -1.55
N LEU A 58 7.25 -5.17 -1.78
CA LEU A 58 6.27 -5.23 -2.88
C LEU A 58 5.03 -4.34 -2.66
N VAL A 59 4.89 -3.72 -1.48
CA VAL A 59 3.80 -2.79 -1.17
C VAL A 59 4.31 -1.36 -1.30
N THR A 60 3.74 -0.62 -2.24
CA THR A 60 3.97 0.81 -2.43
C THR A 60 2.68 1.59 -2.24
N ALA A 61 2.76 2.91 -2.10
CA ALA A 61 1.60 3.78 -1.95
C ALA A 61 1.68 5.02 -2.84
N THR A 62 0.53 5.50 -3.29
CA THR A 62 0.39 6.71 -4.09
C THR A 62 -0.83 7.53 -3.69
N THR A 63 -0.74 8.84 -3.86
CA THR A 63 -1.86 9.77 -3.76
C THR A 63 -2.40 10.20 -5.12
N ALA A 64 -1.68 9.91 -6.20
CA ALA A 64 -2.14 10.15 -7.54
C ALA A 64 -3.27 9.17 -7.87
N ALA A 65 -4.40 9.69 -8.34
CA ALA A 65 -5.44 8.87 -8.93
C ALA A 65 -4.94 8.41 -10.30
N GLU A 66 -4.01 7.47 -10.31
CA GLU A 66 -3.59 6.81 -11.53
C GLU A 66 -4.69 5.80 -11.84
N ALA A 67 -5.74 6.28 -12.52
CA ALA A 67 -6.62 5.40 -13.27
C ALA A 67 -5.71 4.64 -14.24
N GLY A 68 -5.53 3.34 -13.99
CA GLY A 68 -4.78 2.47 -14.88
C GLY A 68 -5.26 2.73 -16.31
N GLY A 69 -4.36 3.27 -17.13
CA GLY A 69 -4.63 3.48 -18.54
C GLY A 69 -4.97 2.14 -19.16
N CYS A 70 -6.23 2.01 -19.57
CA CYS A 70 -6.59 1.30 -20.79
C CYS A 70 -6.69 2.35 -21.89
#